data_AF-A0A7C4XS71-F1
#
_entry.id   AF-A0A7C4XS71-F1
#
_cell.length_a   1.000
_cell.length_b   1.000
_cell.length_c   1.000
_cell.angle_alpha   90.00
_cell.angle_beta   90.00
_cell.angle_gamma   90.00
#
_symmetry.space_group_name_H-M   'P 1'
#
loop_
_entity.id
_entity.type
_entity.pdbx_description
1 polymer ?
#
loop_
_entity_poly.entity_id
_entity_poly.type
_entity_poly.pdbx_seq_one_letter_code
_entity_poly.pdbx_strand_id
1 'polypeptide(L)'
;MNGSDSEPERARASCPAAPIDFSHLARYTLGDKALEQEVLALFAAEAPATLGRLRSARTGSAWREAAHTLKGSARAVGARKVAVLAEEAERLSGEAERQELTRGLQEALEEVVRFIASLGPAKP
;
A
#
# COMPACT_ATOMS: atom_id res chain seq x y z
N MET A 1 17.90 -35.63 29.23
CA MET A 1 18.79 -35.49 28.07
C MET A 1 18.04 -34.75 26.97
N ASN A 2 18.72 -33.75 26.44
CA ASN A 2 18.33 -32.71 25.49
C ASN A 2 17.54 -33.20 24.26
N GLY A 3 16.71 -32.32 23.70
CA GLY A 3 16.28 -32.43 22.30
C GLY A 3 15.13 -31.52 21.92
N SER A 4 15.45 -30.24 21.68
CA SER A 4 14.88 -29.34 20.68
C SER A 4 13.35 -29.25 20.57
N ASP A 5 12.73 -28.17 21.03
CA ASP A 5 12.61 -26.95 20.23
C ASP A 5 11.92 -27.23 18.88
N SER A 6 10.60 -27.16 18.92
CA SER A 6 9.78 -26.98 17.73
C SER A 6 8.64 -26.09 18.18
N GLU A 7 8.94 -24.81 18.34
CA GLU A 7 7.94 -23.75 18.18
C GLU A 7 7.24 -23.99 16.85
N PRO A 8 5.93 -24.30 16.81
CA PRO A 8 5.21 -24.15 15.57
C PRO A 8 5.09 -22.65 15.31
N GLU A 9 6.02 -22.18 14.48
CA GLU A 9 5.87 -21.16 13.46
C GLU A 9 4.69 -20.22 13.73
N ARG A 10 5.02 -19.06 14.30
CA ARG A 10 4.13 -17.92 14.47
C ARG A 10 3.27 -17.77 13.22
N ALA A 11 2.05 -18.26 13.29
CA ALA A 11 0.94 -17.85 12.45
C ALA A 11 0.78 -16.34 12.71
N ARG A 12 1.59 -15.53 12.01
CA ARG A 12 1.50 -14.08 12.00
C ARG A 12 0.06 -13.80 11.67
N ALA A 13 -0.64 -13.26 12.66
CA ALA A 13 -2.05 -12.97 12.62
C ALA A 13 -2.42 -12.41 11.25
N SER A 14 -3.19 -13.17 10.48
CA SER A 14 -4.01 -12.61 9.42
C SER A 14 -5.09 -11.82 10.16
N CYS A 15 -4.73 -10.60 10.58
CA CYS A 15 -5.70 -9.61 11.01
C CYS A 15 -6.56 -9.32 9.78
N PRO A 16 -7.87 -9.64 9.78
CA PRO A 16 -8.75 -9.38 8.63
C PRO A 16 -8.94 -7.88 8.32
N ALA A 17 -8.23 -7.01 9.06
CA ALA A 17 -8.30 -5.55 9.01
C ALA A 17 -6.94 -4.89 8.75
N ALA A 18 -5.87 -5.65 8.43
CA ALA A 18 -4.60 -5.02 8.08
C ALA A 18 -4.73 -4.32 6.71
N PRO A 19 -4.30 -3.05 6.58
CA PRO A 19 -4.41 -2.31 5.32
C PRO A 19 -3.41 -2.83 4.24
N ILE A 20 -2.53 -3.75 4.60
CA ILE A 20 -1.53 -4.40 3.75
C ILE A 20 -1.69 -5.94 3.78
N ASP A 21 -1.72 -6.54 2.60
CA ASP A 21 -1.65 -8.00 2.40
C ASP A 21 -0.19 -8.48 2.39
N PHE A 22 0.29 -8.92 3.55
CA PHE A 22 1.64 -9.48 3.68
C PHE A 22 1.85 -10.80 2.93
N SER A 23 0.78 -11.56 2.64
CA SER A 23 0.90 -12.78 1.84
C SER A 23 1.21 -12.43 0.39
N HIS A 24 0.57 -11.38 -0.14
CA HIS A 24 0.90 -10.83 -1.45
C HIS A 24 2.35 -10.31 -1.47
N LEU A 25 2.72 -9.51 -0.47
CA LEU A 25 4.04 -8.90 -0.38
C LEU A 25 5.16 -9.96 -0.29
N ALA A 26 4.96 -11.03 0.50
CA ALA A 26 5.92 -12.13 0.58
C ALA A 26 6.10 -12.85 -0.75
N ARG A 27 5.03 -13.00 -1.56
CA ARG A 27 5.15 -13.61 -2.90
C ARG A 27 5.89 -12.70 -3.87
N TYR A 28 5.69 -11.39 -3.77
CA TYR A 28 6.38 -10.40 -4.60
C TYR A 28 7.89 -10.31 -4.28
N THR A 29 8.24 -10.51 -3.01
CA THR A 29 9.62 -10.42 -2.49
C THR A 29 10.29 -11.78 -2.31
N LEU A 30 9.67 -12.87 -2.78
CA LEU A 30 10.15 -14.24 -2.61
C LEU A 30 10.42 -14.63 -1.14
N GLY A 31 9.71 -14.00 -0.20
CA GLY A 31 9.81 -14.22 1.24
C GLY A 31 10.93 -13.44 1.94
N ASP A 32 11.66 -12.58 1.23
CA ASP A 32 12.74 -11.77 1.78
C ASP A 32 12.19 -10.63 2.65
N LYS A 33 12.34 -10.76 3.97
CA LYS A 33 11.85 -9.78 4.95
C LYS A 33 12.54 -8.42 4.88
N ALA A 34 13.80 -8.35 4.45
CA ALA A 34 14.49 -7.07 4.27
C ALA A 34 13.88 -6.33 3.07
N LEU A 35 13.66 -7.06 1.97
CA LEU A 35 13.02 -6.50 0.78
C LEU A 35 11.55 -6.11 1.05
N GLU A 36 10.78 -6.92 1.79
CA GLU A 36 9.42 -6.54 2.21
C GLU A 36 9.40 -5.17 2.89
N GLN A 37 10.34 -4.92 3.80
CA GLN A 37 10.42 -3.65 4.51
C GLN A 37 10.91 -2.50 3.64
N GLU A 38 11.90 -2.74 2.77
CA GLU A 38 12.40 -1.72 1.84
C GLU A 38 11.28 -1.22 0.92
N VAL A 39 10.52 -2.13 0.32
CA VAL A 39 9.41 -1.79 -0.58
C VAL A 39 8.30 -1.05 0.19
N LEU A 40 7.98 -1.47 1.42
CA LEU A 40 7.02 -0.76 2.27
C LEU A 40 7.49 0.66 2.63
N ALA A 41 8.77 0.83 2.98
CA ALA A 41 9.35 2.12 3.30
C ALA A 41 9.34 3.06 2.09
N LEU A 42 9.72 2.56 0.91
CA LEU A 42 9.66 3.29 -0.36
C LEU A 42 8.23 3.75 -0.67
N PHE A 43 7.26 2.84 -0.57
CA PHE A 43 5.85 3.18 -0.77
C PHE A 43 5.37 4.26 0.20
N ALA A 44 5.71 4.15 1.49
CA ALA A 44 5.32 5.14 2.48
C ALA A 44 5.93 6.53 2.21
N ALA A 45 7.17 6.58 1.72
CA ALA A 45 7.84 7.82 1.35
C ALA A 45 7.24 8.46 0.08
N GLU A 46 6.83 7.65 -0.90
CA GLU A 46 6.30 8.12 -2.18
C GLU A 46 4.79 8.41 -2.16
N ALA A 47 4.04 7.85 -1.21
CA ALA A 47 2.59 7.98 -1.11
C ALA A 47 2.09 9.45 -1.09
N PRO A 48 2.66 10.38 -0.28
CA PRO A 48 2.23 11.77 -0.27
C PRO A 48 2.48 12.48 -1.60
N ALA A 49 3.62 12.20 -2.24
CA ALA A 49 3.98 12.79 -3.52
C ALA A 49 3.04 12.31 -4.65
N THR A 50 2.72 11.03 -4.66
CA THR A 50 1.82 10.42 -5.66
C THR A 50 0.39 10.96 -5.51
N LEU A 51 -0.11 11.07 -4.28
CA LEU A 51 -1.40 11.72 -4.01
C LEU A 51 -1.40 13.20 -4.43
N GLY A 52 -0.31 13.92 -4.19
CA GLY A 52 -0.14 15.30 -4.64
C GLY A 52 -0.22 15.45 -6.16
N ARG A 53 0.34 14.50 -6.92
CA ARG A 53 0.23 14.46 -8.39
C ARG A 53 -1.21 14.22 -8.84
N LEU A 54 -1.92 13.29 -8.20
CA LEU A 54 -3.34 13.02 -8.48
C LEU A 54 -4.19 14.28 -8.25
N ARG A 55 -3.98 14.96 -7.11
CA ARG A 55 -4.66 16.23 -6.75
C ARG A 55 -4.37 17.39 -7.70
N SER A 56 -3.17 17.43 -8.26
CA SER A 56 -2.72 18.52 -9.14
C SER A 56 -3.03 18.25 -10.62
N ALA A 57 -3.62 17.10 -10.94
CA ALA A 57 -3.94 16.71 -12.30
C ALA A 57 -5.07 17.57 -12.88
N ARG A 58 -4.74 18.41 -13.85
CA ARG A 58 -5.69 19.33 -14.52
C ARG A 58 -6.37 18.74 -15.75
N THR A 59 -5.87 17.60 -16.25
CA THR A 59 -6.42 16.92 -17.43
C THR A 59 -6.84 15.50 -17.06
N GLY A 60 -7.85 14.97 -17.74
CA GLY A 60 -8.27 13.58 -17.53
C GLY A 60 -7.16 12.55 -17.82
N SER A 61 -6.23 12.87 -18.73
CA SER A 61 -5.07 12.03 -19.01
C SER A 61 -4.09 12.02 -17.83
N ALA A 62 -3.71 13.19 -17.31
CA ALA A 62 -2.80 13.29 -16.17
C ALA A 62 -3.41 12.65 -14.91
N TRP A 63 -4.72 12.78 -14.73
CA TRP A 63 -5.45 12.14 -13.64
C TRP A 63 -5.36 10.62 -13.74
N ARG A 64 -5.64 10.07 -14.93
CA ARG A 64 -5.58 8.63 -15.17
C ARG A 64 -4.17 8.08 -15.01
N GLU A 65 -3.16 8.81 -15.47
CA GLU A 65 -1.76 8.42 -15.33
C GLU A 65 -1.33 8.38 -13.85
N ALA A 66 -1.64 9.42 -13.07
CA ALA A 66 -1.35 9.45 -11.65
C ALA A 66 -2.07 8.32 -10.88
N ALA A 67 -3.34 8.07 -11.23
CA ALA A 67 -4.11 6.95 -10.68
C ALA A 67 -3.48 5.59 -11.04
N HIS A 68 -3.02 5.44 -12.28
CA HIS A 68 -2.36 4.23 -12.76
C HIS A 68 -1.07 3.93 -11.99
N THR A 69 -0.23 4.95 -11.79
CA THR A 69 0.99 4.82 -10.99
C THR A 69 0.64 4.42 -9.55
N LEU A 70 -0.31 5.10 -8.92
CA LEU A 70 -0.71 4.80 -7.54
C LEU A 70 -1.25 3.36 -7.40
N LYS A 71 -2.06 2.92 -8.36
CA LYS A 71 -2.58 1.55 -8.43
C LYS A 71 -1.45 0.52 -8.52
N GLY A 72 -0.46 0.77 -9.38
CA GLY A 72 0.70 -0.10 -9.55
C GLY A 72 1.49 -0.26 -8.25
N SER A 73 1.89 0.87 -7.65
CA SER A 73 2.64 0.87 -6.39
C SER A 73 1.85 0.23 -5.25
N ALA A 74 0.55 0.53 -5.12
CA ALA A 74 -0.32 -0.06 -4.10
C ALA A 74 -0.46 -1.58 -4.26
N ARG A 75 -0.54 -2.09 -5.49
CA ARG A 75 -0.58 -3.54 -5.73
C ARG A 75 0.73 -4.21 -5.33
N ALA A 76 1.88 -3.63 -5.67
CA ALA A 76 3.19 -4.18 -5.33
C ALA A 76 3.36 -4.37 -3.81
N VAL A 77 2.85 -3.44 -3.00
CA VAL A 77 2.91 -3.55 -1.53
C VAL A 77 1.75 -4.31 -0.88
N GLY A 78 0.75 -4.75 -1.66
CA GLY A 78 -0.45 -5.38 -1.11
C GLY A 78 -1.44 -4.41 -0.45
N ALA A 79 -1.35 -3.10 -0.70
CA ALA A 79 -2.29 -2.09 -0.19
C ALA A 79 -3.61 -2.10 -0.99
N ARG A 80 -4.42 -3.14 -0.75
CA ARG A 80 -5.59 -3.47 -1.58
C ARG A 80 -6.63 -2.34 -1.67
N LYS A 81 -6.95 -1.70 -0.55
CA LYS A 81 -7.92 -0.59 -0.49
C LYS A 81 -7.50 0.58 -1.38
N VAL A 82 -6.22 0.96 -1.32
CA VAL A 82 -5.63 2.02 -2.17
C VAL A 82 -5.67 1.61 -3.64
N ALA A 83 -5.32 0.35 -3.95
CA ALA A 83 -5.35 -0.15 -5.32
C ALA A 83 -6.75 -0.14 -5.95
N VAL A 84 -7.79 -0.47 -5.17
CA VAL A 84 -9.19 -0.45 -5.63
C VAL A 84 -9.64 0.98 -5.88
N LEU A 85 -9.41 1.90 -4.94
CA LEU A 85 -9.76 3.31 -5.13
C LEU A 85 -9.00 3.92 -6.31
N ALA A 86 -7.73 3.59 -6.50
CA ALA A 86 -6.96 4.06 -7.65
C ALA A 86 -7.48 3.51 -8.99
N GLU A 87 -8.00 2.28 -9.01
CA GLU A 87 -8.67 1.71 -10.18
C GLU A 87 -10.00 2.42 -10.50
N GLU A 88 -10.77 2.79 -9.48
CA GLU A 88 -11.95 3.63 -9.65
C GLU A 88 -11.56 5.02 -10.20
N ALA A 89 -10.48 5.61 -9.69
CA ALA A 89 -9.95 6.88 -10.19
C ALA A 89 -9.69 6.84 -11.70
N GLU A 90 -9.06 5.79 -12.22
CA GLU A 90 -8.76 5.66 -13.66
C GLU A 90 -10.01 5.76 -14.55
N ARG A 91 -11.16 5.33 -14.03
CA ARG A 91 -12.46 5.28 -14.75
C ARG A 91 -13.30 6.54 -14.57
N LEU A 92 -12.97 7.40 -13.60
CA LEU A 92 -13.74 8.61 -13.32
C LEU A 92 -13.50 9.73 -14.33
N SER A 93 -14.60 10.40 -14.70
CA SER A 93 -14.59 11.54 -15.63
C SER A 93 -15.16 12.82 -15.02
N GLY A 94 -15.95 12.73 -13.93
CA GLY A 94 -16.57 13.88 -13.25
C GLY A 94 -15.70 14.48 -12.14
N GLU A 95 -15.72 15.80 -12.00
CA GLU A 95 -14.85 16.55 -11.08
C GLU A 95 -15.25 16.35 -9.60
N ALA A 96 -16.56 16.32 -9.30
CA ALA A 96 -17.04 16.12 -7.93
C ALA A 96 -16.68 14.72 -7.41
N GLU A 97 -16.83 13.70 -8.25
CA GLU A 97 -16.47 12.32 -7.94
C GLU A 97 -14.95 12.18 -7.76
N ARG A 98 -14.14 12.91 -8.53
CA ARG A 98 -12.68 12.95 -8.34
C ARG A 98 -12.30 13.49 -6.97
N GLN A 99 -12.95 14.56 -6.50
CA GLN A 99 -12.66 15.14 -5.19
C GLN A 99 -13.01 14.17 -4.06
N GLU A 100 -14.19 13.56 -4.13
CA GLU A 100 -14.64 12.55 -3.16
C GLU A 100 -13.68 11.36 -3.10
N LEU A 101 -13.33 10.81 -4.26
CA LEU A 101 -12.43 9.68 -4.35
C LEU A 101 -11.01 10.02 -3.91
N THR A 102 -10.53 11.23 -4.20
CA THR A 102 -9.23 11.71 -3.71
C THR A 102 -9.18 11.75 -2.19
N ARG A 103 -10.27 12.16 -1.54
CA ARG A 103 -10.37 12.15 -0.07
C ARG A 103 -10.29 10.71 0.47
N GLY A 104 -11.04 9.78 -0.13
CA GLY A 104 -10.96 8.37 0.22
C GLY A 104 -9.55 7.77 0.02
N LEU A 105 -8.87 8.14 -1.08
CA LEU A 105 -7.48 7.74 -1.34
C LEU A 105 -6.52 8.29 -0.29
N GLN A 106 -6.70 9.55 0.12
CA GLN A 106 -5.90 10.16 1.17
C GLN A 106 -6.05 9.39 2.48
N GLU A 107 -7.29 9.14 2.93
CA GLU A 107 -7.56 8.41 4.17
C GLU A 107 -6.96 6.99 4.14
N ALA A 108 -7.13 6.28 3.02
CA ALA A 108 -6.56 4.95 2.85
C ALA A 108 -5.02 4.95 2.84
N LEU A 109 -4.40 5.95 2.21
CA LEU A 109 -2.94 6.11 2.22
C LEU A 109 -2.41 6.43 3.62
N GLU A 110 -3.05 7.34 4.34
CA GLU A 110 -2.68 7.66 5.73
C GLU A 110 -2.82 6.45 6.65
N GLU A 111 -3.86 5.63 6.47
CA GLU A 111 -4.05 4.36 7.16
C GLU A 111 -2.89 3.40 6.90
N VAL A 112 -2.52 3.20 5.62
CA VAL A 112 -1.39 2.34 5.23
C VAL A 112 -0.07 2.87 5.78
N VAL A 113 0.23 4.17 5.63
CA VAL A 113 1.48 4.78 6.09
C VAL A 113 1.60 4.69 7.61
N ARG A 114 0.52 4.97 8.35
CA ARG A 114 0.50 4.83 9.81
C ARG A 114 0.73 3.39 10.24
N PHE A 115 0.16 2.44 9.51
CA PHE A 115 0.38 1.01 9.75
C PHE A 115 1.82 0.60 9.46
N ILE A 116 2.43 1.05 8.36
CA ILE A 116 3.86 0.80 8.07
C ILE A 116 4.74 1.35 9.19
N ALA A 117 4.47 2.57 9.65
CA ALA A 117 5.21 3.20 10.74
C ALA A 117 5.09 2.42 12.07
N SER A 118 3.96 1.74 12.33
CA SER A 118 3.77 0.95 13.55
C SER A 118 4.48 -0.41 13.53
N LEU A 119 4.93 -0.89 12.36
CA LEU A 119 5.73 -2.12 12.24
C LEU A 119 7.14 -1.96 12.84
N GLY A 120 7.58 -0.72 13.08
CA GLY A 120 8.91 -0.39 13.60
C GLY A 120 10.02 -0.56 12.54
N PRO A 121 11.18 0.11 12.72
CA PRO A 121 12.31 -0.11 11.83
C PRO A 121 12.85 -1.54 11.98
N ALA A 122 13.31 -2.15 10.88
CA ALA A 122 14.14 -3.36 10.95
C ALA A 122 15.26 -3.11 11.95
N LYS A 123 15.37 -4.00 12.93
CA LYS A 123 16.57 -4.11 13.74
C LYS A 123 17.71 -4.49 12.78
N PRO A 124 18.85 -3.77 12.78
CA PRO A 124 19.99 -4.10 11.94
C PRO A 124 20.59 -5.47 12.29
#